data_AF-A0A8W8I647-F1
#
_entry.id   AF-A0A8W8I647-F1
#
_cell.length_a   1.000
_cell.length_b   1.000
_cell.length_c   1.000
_cell.angle_alpha   90.00
_cell.angle_beta   90.00
_cell.angle_gamma   90.00
#
_symmetry.space_group_name_H-M   'P 1'
#
loop_
_entity.id
_entity.type
_entity.pdbx_description
1 polymer ?
#
loop_
_entity_poly.entity_id
_entity_poly.type
_entity_poly.pdbx_seq_one_letter_code
_entity_poly.pdbx_strand_id
1 'polypeptide(L)'
;RKENFFRAGRISYDEYAPRFRIIEEEAVGKQVDYYDVLYLHNVGKEYRLNLKTRQCNVTALTRPFRPFGVPPMANFTGEATIGAAGIAGENVVIENFNGQFTDGTKFFGDVTYPDCIPVSNGFFNNDIGFAMNTFFDINIGITDPMVFIPPRECAGK
;
A
#
# COMPACT_ATOMS: atom_id res chain seq x y z
N ARG A 1 5.81 21.41 1.40
CA ARG A 1 6.76 21.25 0.27
C ARG A 1 6.41 19.94 -0.40
N LYS A 2 5.91 19.96 -1.65
CA LYS A 2 5.59 18.73 -2.38
C LYS A 2 6.91 18.11 -2.80
N GLU A 3 7.44 17.20 -2.00
CA GLU A 3 8.63 16.45 -2.37
C GLU A 3 8.17 15.26 -3.19
N ASN A 4 8.65 15.17 -4.43
CA ASN A 4 8.49 13.96 -5.23
C ASN A 4 9.28 12.87 -4.52
N PHE A 5 8.59 11.84 -4.04
CA PHE A 5 9.19 10.66 -3.46
C PHE A 5 8.84 9.45 -4.30
N PHE A 6 9.77 8.52 -4.38
CA PHE A 6 9.56 7.21 -4.99
C PHE A 6 9.83 6.15 -3.92
N ARG A 7 8.96 5.15 -3.87
CA ARG A 7 9.11 4.00 -2.99
C ARG A 7 8.95 2.73 -3.79
N ALA A 8 9.86 1.79 -3.58
CA ALA A 8 9.76 0.44 -4.11
C ALA A 8 10.08 -0.54 -2.98
N GLY A 9 9.21 -1.53 -2.78
CA GLY A 9 9.35 -2.40 -1.64
C GLY A 9 8.52 -3.67 -1.72
N ARG A 10 8.83 -4.60 -0.84
CA ARG A 10 8.07 -5.83 -0.65
C ARG A 10 7.00 -5.59 0.39
N ILE A 11 5.78 -6.04 0.11
CA ILE A 11 4.63 -5.81 0.96
C ILE A 11 4.09 -7.14 1.49
N SER A 12 3.79 -7.18 2.78
CA SER A 12 2.94 -8.21 3.40
C SER A 12 1.67 -7.52 3.90
N TYR A 13 0.50 -7.99 3.48
CA TYR A 13 -0.78 -7.32 3.69
C TYR A 13 -1.82 -8.30 4.26
N ASP A 14 -2.52 -7.87 5.31
CA ASP A 14 -3.56 -8.63 5.98
C ASP A 14 -4.73 -7.70 6.36
N GLU A 15 -5.81 -7.81 5.60
CA GLU A 15 -7.04 -7.04 5.81
C GLU A 15 -7.89 -7.59 6.95
N TYR A 16 -7.88 -8.91 7.18
CA TYR A 16 -8.66 -9.55 8.25
C TYR A 16 -8.18 -9.12 9.65
N ALA A 17 -6.88 -8.89 9.79
CA ALA A 17 -6.30 -8.29 10.99
C ALA A 17 -5.59 -6.98 10.62
N PRO A 18 -6.32 -5.87 10.39
CA PRO A 18 -5.86 -4.64 9.73
C PRO A 18 -4.39 -4.25 9.96
N ARG A 19 -3.49 -4.82 9.14
CA ARG A 19 -2.04 -4.66 9.29
C ARG A 19 -1.32 -4.89 7.97
N PHE A 20 -0.20 -4.23 7.83
CA PHE A 20 0.68 -4.44 6.69
C PHE A 20 2.11 -4.05 7.04
N ARG A 21 3.06 -4.66 6.34
CA ARG A 21 4.49 -4.38 6.45
C ARG A 21 5.05 -4.07 5.09
N ILE A 22 5.89 -3.07 5.02
CA ILE A 22 6.60 -2.66 3.81
C ILE A 22 8.09 -2.62 4.11
N ILE A 23 8.86 -3.41 3.38
CA ILE A 23 10.32 -3.31 3.37
C ILE A 23 10.69 -2.60 2.07
N GLU A 24 11.04 -1.32 2.18
CA GLU A 24 11.11 -0.37 1.07
C GLU A 24 12.46 0.32 0.93
N GLU A 25 12.86 0.57 -0.32
CA GLU A 25 13.70 1.68 -0.68
C GLU A 25 12.83 2.94 -0.79
N GLU A 26 13.25 4.02 -0.14
CA GLU A 26 12.62 5.33 -0.21
C GLU A 26 13.62 6.35 -0.77
N ALA A 27 13.28 6.91 -1.93
CA ALA A 27 14.02 7.96 -2.57
C ALA A 27 13.27 9.29 -2.45
N VAL A 28 13.87 10.27 -1.76
CA VAL A 28 13.36 11.64 -1.61
C VAL A 28 14.38 12.60 -2.21
N GLY A 29 14.08 13.13 -3.39
CA GLY A 29 15.04 13.95 -4.15
C GLY A 29 16.28 13.14 -4.53
N LYS A 30 17.44 13.46 -3.94
CA LYS A 30 18.72 12.73 -4.15
C LYS A 30 19.06 11.78 -3.01
N GLN A 31 18.30 11.81 -1.92
CA GLN A 31 18.54 10.97 -0.75
C GLN A 31 17.79 9.65 -0.94
N VAL A 32 18.49 8.54 -0.73
CA VAL A 32 17.94 7.19 -0.78
C VAL A 32 18.20 6.51 0.54
N ASP A 33 17.14 6.06 1.20
CA ASP A 33 17.18 5.30 2.45
C ASP A 33 16.39 3.99 2.31
N TYR A 34 16.60 3.08 3.25
CA TYR A 34 15.91 1.79 3.28
C TYR A 34 15.20 1.65 4.61
N TYR A 35 13.92 1.32 4.55
CA TYR A 35 13.07 1.22 5.71
C TYR A 35 12.37 -0.13 5.79
N ASP A 36 12.16 -0.55 7.02
CA ASP A 36 11.22 -1.60 7.39
C ASP A 36 10.11 -0.93 8.21
N VAL A 37 8.92 -0.88 7.61
CA VAL A 37 7.78 -0.16 8.14
C VAL A 37 6.63 -1.13 8.40
N LEU A 38 6.22 -1.23 9.66
CA LEU A 38 5.13 -2.09 10.11
C LEU A 38 3.98 -1.24 10.64
N TYR A 39 2.81 -1.41 10.03
CA TYR A 39 1.57 -0.76 10.41
C TYR A 39 0.65 -1.77 11.10
N LEU A 40 0.34 -1.55 12.37
CA LEU A 40 -0.59 -2.38 13.14
C LEU A 40 -1.79 -1.52 13.58
N HIS A 41 -2.86 -1.48 12.80
CA HIS A 41 -4.01 -0.62 13.11
C HIS A 41 -4.78 -1.09 14.36
N ASN A 42 -4.83 -2.40 14.63
CA ASN A 42 -5.50 -2.93 15.82
C ASN A 42 -4.91 -2.44 17.15
N VAL A 43 -3.63 -2.03 17.16
CA VAL A 43 -2.97 -1.45 18.34
C VAL A 43 -2.59 0.03 18.14
N GLY A 44 -2.97 0.63 16.99
CA GLY A 44 -2.74 2.03 16.69
C GLY A 44 -1.25 2.43 16.64
N LYS A 45 -0.36 1.57 16.14
CA LYS A 45 1.09 1.86 16.06
C LYS A 45 1.67 1.68 14.67
N GLU A 46 2.54 2.61 14.27
CA GLU A 46 3.48 2.48 13.17
C GLU A 46 4.90 2.30 13.73
N TYR A 47 5.61 1.28 13.28
CA TYR A 47 7.01 1.04 13.58
C TYR A 47 7.82 1.30 12.33
N ARG A 48 8.75 2.25 12.39
CA ARG A 48 9.58 2.66 11.25
C ARG A 48 11.05 2.47 11.61
N LEU A 49 11.66 1.41 11.09
CA LEU A 49 13.07 1.09 11.29
C LEU A 49 13.89 1.51 10.06
N ASN A 50 14.88 2.39 10.25
CA ASN A 50 15.88 2.63 9.20
C ASN A 50 16.87 1.46 9.17
N LEU A 51 16.95 0.76 8.03
CA LEU A 51 17.75 -0.45 7.89
C LEU A 51 19.26 -0.19 7.86
N LYS A 52 19.69 1.03 7.50
CA LYS A 52 21.11 1.45 7.51
C LYS A 52 21.57 1.82 8.92
N THR A 53 20.84 2.70 9.59
CA THR A 53 21.24 3.26 10.90
C THR A 53 20.78 2.41 12.08
N ARG A 54 19.88 1.44 11.84
CA ARG A 54 19.21 0.61 12.85
C ARG A 54 18.39 1.42 13.87
N GLN A 55 18.07 2.67 13.56
CA GLN A 55 17.21 3.50 14.41
C GLN A 55 15.74 3.17 14.13
N CYS A 56 15.02 2.78 15.19
CA CYS A 56 13.57 2.61 15.14
C CYS A 56 12.84 3.80 15.75
N ASN A 57 11.85 4.32 15.03
CA ASN A 57 10.85 5.27 15.51
C ASN A 57 9.48 4.57 15.61
N VAL A 58 8.77 4.79 16.72
CA VAL A 58 7.43 4.24 16.96
C VAL A 58 6.48 5.41 17.14
N THR A 59 5.46 5.47 16.30
CA THR A 59 4.50 6.58 16.28
C THR A 59 3.07 6.07 16.42
N ALA A 60 2.19 6.93 16.91
CA ALA A 60 0.77 6.65 16.94
C ALA A 60 0.20 6.65 15.50
N LEU A 61 -0.47 5.56 15.13
CA LEU A 61 -1.12 5.42 13.84
C LEU A 61 -2.54 5.98 13.93
N THR A 62 -2.67 7.25 13.56
CA THR A 62 -3.95 8.00 13.65
C THR A 62 -4.82 7.88 12.41
N ARG A 63 -4.24 7.44 11.29
CA ARG A 63 -4.95 7.31 10.02
C ARG A 63 -5.76 6.01 10.01
N PRO A 64 -7.00 6.03 9.51
CA PRO A 64 -7.80 4.81 9.40
C PRO A 64 -7.16 3.83 8.43
N PHE A 65 -7.42 2.54 8.64
CA PHE A 65 -7.05 1.51 7.68
C PHE A 65 -7.81 1.74 6.37
N ARG A 66 -7.10 1.63 5.24
CA ARG A 66 -7.67 1.75 3.91
C ARG A 66 -7.27 0.51 3.12
N PRO A 67 -8.24 -0.26 2.58
CA PRO A 67 -7.93 -1.45 1.81
C PRO A 67 -7.07 -1.13 0.58
N PHE A 68 -6.22 -2.07 0.17
CA PHE A 68 -5.50 -1.95 -1.10
C PHE A 68 -6.36 -2.32 -2.30
N GLY A 69 -7.33 -3.22 -2.10
CA GLY A 69 -8.39 -3.52 -3.07
C GLY A 69 -9.49 -2.47 -3.07
N VAL A 70 -10.69 -2.86 -3.51
CA VAL A 70 -11.84 -1.96 -3.67
C VAL A 70 -12.47 -1.61 -2.31
N PRO A 71 -12.48 -0.33 -1.88
CA PRO A 71 -13.17 0.05 -0.65
C PRO A 71 -14.70 -0.16 -0.77
N PRO A 72 -15.42 -0.48 0.32
CA PRO A 72 -16.86 -0.74 0.26
C PRO A 72 -17.73 0.41 -0.28
N MET A 73 -17.26 1.66 -0.14
CA MET A 73 -17.95 2.86 -0.64
C MET A 73 -17.59 3.24 -2.09
N ALA A 74 -16.82 2.40 -2.78
CA ALA A 74 -16.34 2.72 -4.12
C ALA A 74 -17.44 2.62 -5.18
N ASN A 75 -17.35 3.49 -6.18
CA ASN A 75 -18.19 3.49 -7.36
C ASN A 75 -17.46 2.80 -8.51
N PHE A 76 -18.11 1.83 -9.13
CA PHE A 76 -17.64 1.24 -10.38
C PHE A 76 -17.61 2.29 -11.49
N THR A 77 -16.49 2.35 -12.20
CA THR A 77 -16.27 3.31 -13.29
C THR A 77 -16.29 2.65 -14.66
N GLY A 78 -15.80 1.40 -14.75
CA GLY A 78 -15.77 0.65 -16.00
C GLY A 78 -14.71 -0.45 -16.01
N GLU A 79 -14.70 -1.23 -17.08
CA GLU A 79 -13.69 -2.25 -17.37
C GLU A 79 -12.65 -1.74 -18.37
N ALA A 80 -11.43 -2.25 -18.27
CA ALA A 80 -10.38 -2.01 -19.24
C ALA A 80 -9.49 -3.24 -19.40
N THR A 81 -8.69 -3.26 -20.47
CA THR A 81 -7.68 -4.30 -20.71
C THR A 81 -6.29 -3.69 -20.59
N ILE A 82 -5.47 -4.23 -19.69
CA ILE A 82 -4.04 -3.93 -19.64
C ILE A 82 -3.33 -4.89 -20.60
N GLY A 83 -2.44 -4.36 -21.44
CA GLY A 83 -1.68 -5.15 -22.41
C GLY A 83 -2.32 -5.19 -23.81
N ALA A 84 -1.93 -6.17 -24.62
CA ALA A 84 -2.38 -6.29 -26.01
C ALA A 84 -3.75 -6.99 -26.09
N ALA A 85 -4.81 -6.19 -26.17
CA ALA A 85 -6.17 -6.70 -26.32
C ALA A 85 -6.28 -7.62 -27.56
N GLY A 86 -6.89 -8.79 -27.37
CA GLY A 86 -7.07 -9.80 -28.42
C GLY A 86 -5.86 -10.71 -28.68
N ILE A 87 -4.72 -10.48 -28.02
CA ILE A 87 -3.58 -11.41 -28.05
C ILE A 87 -3.62 -12.28 -26.80
N ALA A 88 -3.81 -13.59 -26.99
CA ALA A 88 -3.91 -14.55 -25.90
C ALA A 88 -2.62 -14.56 -25.04
N GLY A 89 -2.77 -14.44 -23.72
CA GLY A 89 -1.66 -14.44 -22.76
C GLY A 89 -0.95 -13.10 -22.57
N GLU A 90 -1.24 -12.09 -23.39
CA GLU A 90 -0.57 -10.77 -23.35
C GLU A 90 -1.46 -9.68 -22.75
N ASN A 91 -2.52 -10.06 -22.03
CA ASN A 91 -3.45 -9.12 -21.45
C ASN A 91 -4.10 -9.60 -20.14
N VAL A 92 -4.56 -8.61 -19.37
CA VAL A 92 -5.35 -8.80 -18.15
C VAL A 92 -6.54 -7.84 -18.19
N VAL A 93 -7.73 -8.34 -17.88
CA VAL A 93 -8.93 -7.52 -17.71
C VAL A 93 -8.94 -6.94 -16.30
N ILE A 94 -9.22 -5.65 -16.19
CA ILE A 94 -9.32 -4.93 -14.93
C ILE A 94 -10.67 -4.20 -14.82
N GLU A 95 -11.11 -4.01 -13.59
CA GLU A 95 -12.21 -3.12 -13.22
C GLU A 95 -11.65 -1.89 -12.50
N ASN A 96 -12.22 -0.72 -12.83
CA ASN A 96 -11.78 0.57 -12.36
C ASN A 96 -12.81 1.13 -11.38
N PHE A 97 -12.35 1.62 -10.24
CA PHE A 97 -13.18 2.15 -9.18
C PHE A 97 -12.71 3.54 -8.76
N ASN A 98 -13.65 4.37 -8.30
CA ASN A 98 -13.32 5.65 -7.68
C ASN A 98 -14.21 5.93 -6.48
N GLY A 99 -13.86 6.93 -5.68
CA GLY A 99 -14.70 7.37 -4.60
C GLY A 99 -14.06 8.40 -3.70
N GLN A 100 -14.66 8.56 -2.52
CA GLN A 100 -14.18 9.47 -1.49
C GLN A 100 -14.37 8.82 -0.12
N PHE A 101 -13.33 8.88 0.72
CA PHE A 101 -13.41 8.48 2.12
C PHE A 101 -14.16 9.53 2.96
N THR A 102 -14.60 9.15 4.16
CA THR A 102 -15.35 10.04 5.07
C THR A 102 -14.58 11.28 5.50
N ASP A 103 -13.24 11.24 5.44
CA ASP A 103 -12.36 12.38 5.71
C ASP A 103 -12.18 13.33 4.50
N GLY A 104 -12.90 13.07 3.40
CA GLY A 104 -12.85 13.87 2.18
C GLY A 104 -11.74 13.47 1.20
N THR A 105 -10.86 12.52 1.56
CA THR A 105 -9.81 12.04 0.66
C THR A 105 -10.41 11.31 -0.54
N LYS A 106 -10.16 11.81 -1.76
CA LYS A 106 -10.58 11.13 -3.00
C LYS A 106 -9.63 9.99 -3.33
N PHE A 107 -10.16 8.91 -3.88
CA PHE A 107 -9.38 7.75 -4.30
C PHE A 107 -9.86 7.21 -5.65
N PHE A 108 -8.98 6.43 -6.27
CA PHE A 108 -9.29 5.54 -7.38
C PHE A 108 -8.46 4.26 -7.20
N GLY A 109 -8.86 3.18 -7.86
CA GLY A 109 -8.12 1.94 -7.84
C GLY A 109 -8.63 0.96 -8.88
N ASP A 110 -7.70 0.11 -9.30
CA ASP A 110 -7.89 -0.86 -10.36
C ASP A 110 -7.62 -2.25 -9.79
N VAL A 111 -8.54 -3.17 -10.05
CA VAL A 111 -8.40 -4.58 -9.65
C VAL A 111 -8.57 -5.48 -10.86
N THR A 112 -7.92 -6.63 -10.85
CA THR A 112 -8.13 -7.66 -11.88
C THR A 112 -9.56 -8.21 -11.81
N TYR A 113 -10.09 -8.61 -12.96
CA TYR A 113 -11.34 -9.37 -13.07
C TYR A 113 -11.02 -10.82 -13.44
N PRO A 114 -11.68 -11.84 -12.84
CA PRO A 114 -12.80 -11.73 -11.88
C PRO A 114 -12.38 -11.74 -10.40
N ASP A 115 -11.10 -11.90 -10.09
CA ASP A 115 -10.65 -12.27 -8.74
C ASP A 115 -10.32 -11.06 -7.83
N CYS A 116 -10.55 -9.83 -8.30
CA CYS A 116 -10.36 -8.58 -7.54
C CYS A 116 -8.95 -8.39 -6.96
N ILE A 117 -7.91 -8.93 -7.61
CA ILE A 117 -6.51 -8.71 -7.18
C ILE A 117 -6.10 -7.27 -7.47
N PRO A 118 -5.57 -6.49 -6.50
CA PRO A 118 -5.21 -5.09 -6.71
C PRO A 118 -4.08 -4.95 -7.73
N VAL A 119 -4.27 -4.04 -8.70
CA VAL A 119 -3.28 -3.68 -9.73
C VAL A 119 -2.68 -2.32 -9.42
N SER A 120 -3.54 -1.34 -9.14
CA SER A 120 -3.13 0.01 -8.79
C SER A 120 -4.12 0.63 -7.82
N ASN A 121 -3.67 1.57 -7.01
CA ASN A 121 -4.57 2.49 -6.32
C ASN A 121 -3.90 3.83 -6.11
N GLY A 122 -4.70 4.86 -5.93
CA GLY A 122 -4.18 6.15 -5.57
C GLY A 122 -5.16 6.99 -4.77
N PHE A 123 -4.59 7.98 -4.10
CA PHE A 123 -5.34 8.92 -3.30
C PHE A 123 -4.85 10.34 -3.52
N PHE A 124 -5.79 11.27 -3.48
CA PHE A 124 -5.52 12.69 -3.54
C PHE A 124 -5.80 13.31 -2.17
N ASN A 125 -4.73 13.78 -1.52
CA ASN A 125 -4.83 14.55 -0.28
C ASN A 125 -4.24 15.94 -0.53
N ASN A 126 -4.90 17.00 -0.04
CA ASN A 126 -4.43 18.38 -0.16
C ASN A 126 -3.02 18.60 0.43
N ASP A 127 -2.66 17.87 1.48
CA ASP A 127 -1.36 18.02 2.18
C ASP A 127 -0.21 17.36 1.42
N ILE A 128 -0.46 16.18 0.85
CA ILE A 128 0.55 15.28 0.28
C ILE A 128 0.55 15.33 -1.26
N GLY A 129 -0.52 15.84 -1.85
CA GLY A 129 -0.79 15.76 -3.27
C GLY A 129 -1.36 14.40 -3.69
N PHE A 130 -0.94 13.95 -4.86
CA PHE A 130 -1.33 12.68 -5.45
C PHE A 130 -0.30 11.61 -5.09
N ALA A 131 -0.77 10.49 -4.56
CA ALA A 131 0.02 9.29 -4.36
C ALA A 131 -0.62 8.13 -5.13
N MET A 132 0.22 7.35 -5.80
CA MET A 132 -0.17 6.17 -6.57
C MET A 132 0.70 5.00 -6.14
N ASN A 133 0.07 3.86 -5.90
CA ASN A 133 0.71 2.56 -5.70
C ASN A 133 0.39 1.67 -6.91
N THR A 134 1.36 0.87 -7.30
CA THR A 134 1.19 -0.20 -8.30
C THR A 134 1.68 -1.49 -7.67
N PHE A 135 0.96 -2.59 -7.91
CA PHE A 135 1.21 -3.87 -7.28
C PHE A 135 1.49 -4.93 -8.35
N PHE A 136 2.44 -5.81 -8.06
CA PHE A 136 2.86 -6.91 -8.94
C PHE A 136 3.40 -8.05 -8.09
N ASP A 137 3.59 -9.23 -8.70
CA ASP A 137 4.08 -10.44 -8.05
C ASP A 137 3.30 -10.85 -6.78
N ILE A 138 1.98 -10.63 -6.81
CA ILE A 138 1.09 -10.90 -5.68
C ILE A 138 0.94 -12.42 -5.51
N ASN A 139 1.24 -12.89 -4.31
CA ASN A 139 0.96 -14.25 -3.87
C ASN A 139 -0.14 -14.22 -2.81
N ILE A 140 -1.16 -15.06 -2.98
CA ILE A 140 -2.30 -15.11 -2.05
C ILE A 140 -1.92 -15.90 -0.80
N GLY A 141 -2.29 -15.33 0.35
CA GLY A 141 -1.97 -15.88 1.67
C GLY A 141 -0.65 -15.36 2.22
N ILE A 142 -0.44 -15.62 3.52
CA ILE A 142 0.74 -15.20 4.26
C ILE A 142 1.43 -16.47 4.74
N THR A 143 2.59 -16.77 4.15
CA THR A 143 3.33 -18.01 4.42
C THR A 143 4.02 -17.97 5.78
N ASP A 144 4.57 -16.82 6.16
CA ASP A 144 5.18 -16.59 7.46
C ASP A 144 4.38 -15.52 8.24
N PRO A 145 3.57 -15.90 9.25
CA PRO A 145 2.83 -14.93 10.05
C PRO A 145 3.74 -14.08 10.96
N MET A 146 5.00 -14.48 11.17
CA MET A 146 5.96 -13.74 12.01
C MET A 146 6.41 -12.43 11.36
N VAL A 147 6.10 -12.20 10.08
CA VAL A 147 6.38 -10.94 9.39
C VAL A 147 5.73 -9.73 10.07
N PHE A 148 4.69 -9.91 10.89
CA PHE A 148 4.03 -8.81 11.60
C PHE A 148 4.51 -8.61 13.04
N ILE A 149 5.58 -9.30 13.46
CA ILE A 149 6.22 -9.03 14.75
C ILE A 149 7.12 -7.79 14.59
N PRO A 150 6.98 -6.77 15.45
CA PRO A 150 7.85 -5.60 15.41
C PRO A 150 9.34 -5.96 15.48
N PRO A 151 10.21 -5.24 14.75
CA PRO A 151 11.66 -5.43 14.86
C PRO A 151 12.15 -5.28 16.30
N ARG A 152 13.19 -6.03 16.67
CA ARG A 152 13.73 -6.02 18.04
C ARG A 152 14.27 -4.64 18.44
N GLU A 153 14.75 -3.86 17.48
CA GLU A 153 15.19 -2.48 17.63
C GLU A 153 14.08 -1.53 18.12
N CYS A 154 12.84 -1.94 17.92
CA CYS A 154 11.66 -1.20 18.37
C CYS A 154 11.15 -1.66 19.74
N ALA A 155 11.77 -2.69 20.36
CA ALA A 155 11.34 -3.19 21.65
C ALA A 155 11.50 -2.13 22.74
N GLY A 156 10.45 -1.93 23.55
CA GLY A 156 10.44 -0.95 24.64
C GLY A 156 10.16 0.50 24.21
N LYS A 157 9.71 0.71 22.97
CA LYS A 157 9.28 2.03 22.44
C LYS A 157 7.76 2.10 22.17
#